data_AF-A0A9J6ZVS6-F1
#
_entry.id   AF-A0A9J6ZVS6-F1
#
_cell.length_a   1.000
_cell.length_b   1.000
_cell.length_c   1.000
_cell.angle_alpha   90.00
_cell.angle_beta   90.00
_cell.angle_gamma   90.00
#
_symmetry.space_group_name_H-M   'P 1'
#
loop_
_entity.id
_entity.type
_entity.pdbx_description
1 polymer ?
#
loop_
_entity_poly.entity_id
_entity_poly.type
_entity_poly.pdbx_seq_one_letter_code
_entity_poly.pdbx_strand_id
1 'polypeptide(L)' 'MRNALLIKVAFWLVLIGMAALLAPSPAWPEWLARMVLSTGVALGLTAVGIKLWERRKGG' A
#
# COMPACT_ATOMS: atom_id res chain seq x y z
N MET A 1 4.17 -1.01 -17.12
CA MET A 1 5.16 -0.28 -16.28
C MET A 1 4.50 0.45 -15.11
N ARG A 2 3.46 1.27 -15.33
CA ARG A 2 2.72 2.02 -14.29
C ARG A 2 2.16 1.16 -13.14
N ASN A 3 1.57 0.00 -13.43
CA ASN A 3 1.04 -0.90 -12.40
C ASN A 3 2.12 -1.51 -11.49
N ALA A 4 3.32 -1.81 -12.04
CA ALA A 4 4.42 -2.36 -11.25
C ALA A 4 4.97 -1.31 -10.26
N LEU A 5 5.02 -0.04 -10.67
CA LEU A 5 5.40 1.06 -9.77
C LEU A 5 4.36 1.27 -8.67
N LEU A 6 3.06 1.23 -8.99
CA LEU A 6 1.99 1.36 -7.99
C LEU A 6 2.03 0.25 -6.94
N ILE A 7 2.24 -1.00 -7.35
CA ILE A 7 2.40 -2.13 -6.43
C ILE A 7 3.64 -1.93 -5.54
N LYS A 8 4.75 -1.47 -6.11
CA LYS A 8 6.00 -1.22 -5.37
C LYS A 8 5.81 -0.09 -4.35
N VAL A 9 5.13 0.99 -4.71
CA VAL A 9 4.81 2.11 -3.82
C VAL A 9 3.87 1.65 -2.70
N ALA A 10 2.81 0.90 -3.04
CA ALA A 10 1.89 0.32 -2.05
C ALA A 10 2.63 -0.56 -1.03
N PHE A 11 3.54 -1.42 -1.50
CA PHE A 11 4.35 -2.28 -0.64
C PHE A 11 5.20 -1.48 0.35
N TRP A 12 5.87 -0.42 -0.13
CA TRP A 12 6.67 0.44 0.74
C TRP A 12 5.82 1.23 1.74
N LEU A 13 4.65 1.73 1.34
CA LEU A 13 3.73 2.42 2.25
C LEU A 13 3.25 1.49 3.38
N VAL A 14 2.92 0.24 3.06
CA VAL A 14 2.55 -0.76 4.09
C VAL A 14 3.72 -1.02 5.03
N LEU A 15 4.92 -1.27 4.50
CA LEU A 15 6.11 -1.52 5.33
C LEU A 15 6.44 -0.35 6.26
N ILE A 16 6.40 0.89 5.74
CA ILE A 16 6.68 2.10 6.52
C ILE A 16 5.62 2.30 7.60
N GLY A 17 4.34 2.15 7.27
CA GLY A 17 3.25 2.27 8.25
C GLY A 17 3.35 1.22 9.35
N MET A 18 3.70 -0.02 9.00
CA MET A 18 3.83 -1.13 9.95
C MET A 18 5.06 -0.95 10.85
N ALA A 19 6.19 -0.56 10.27
CA ALA A 19 7.40 -0.22 11.02
C ALA A 19 7.18 0.96 11.97
N ALA A 20 6.44 1.98 11.54
CA ALA A 20 6.11 3.14 12.39
C ALA A 20 5.20 2.78 13.57
N LEU A 21 4.27 1.82 13.40
CA LEU A 21 3.41 1.33 14.49
C LEU A 21 4.13 0.38 15.46
N LEU A 22 5.10 -0.38 14.96
CA LEU A 22 5.88 -1.34 15.78
C LEU A 22 7.13 -0.71 16.42
N ALA A 23 7.48 0.52 16.05
CA ALA A 23 8.64 1.22 16.59
C ALA A 23 8.42 1.58 18.07
N PRO A 24 9.39 1.28 18.96
CA PRO A 24 9.30 1.61 20.39
C PRO A 24 9.32 3.13 20.67
N SER A 25 9.85 3.92 19.73
CA SER A 25 9.78 5.38 19.73
C SER A 25 9.33 5.83 18.33
N PRO A 26 8.02 6.01 18.11
CA PRO A 26 7.53 6.38 16.80
C PRO A 26 7.92 7.83 16.49
N ALA A 27 8.68 8.03 15.41
CA ALA A 27 9.07 9.37 14.95
C ALA A 27 7.88 10.20 14.41
N TRP A 28 6.69 9.60 14.36
CA TRP A 28 5.49 10.09 13.68
C TRP A 28 4.29 9.81 14.59
N PRO A 29 3.24 10.67 14.58
CA PRO A 29 2.02 10.38 15.30
C PRO A 29 1.35 9.08 14.83
N GLU A 30 0.69 8.37 15.75
CA GLU A 30 0.07 7.08 15.46
C GLU A 30 -1.01 7.17 14.36
N TRP A 31 -1.76 8.27 14.31
CA TRP A 31 -2.76 8.52 13.26
C TRP A 31 -2.13 8.57 11.87
N LEU A 32 -0.91 9.12 11.75
CA LEU A 32 -0.20 9.23 10.47
C LEU A 32 0.29 7.86 10.02
N ALA A 33 0.80 7.04 10.96
CA ALA A 33 1.19 5.66 10.68
C ALA A 33 -0.01 4.82 10.21
N ARG A 34 -1.17 4.96 10.86
CA ARG A 34 -2.42 4.31 10.43
C ARG A 34 -2.88 4.80 9.06
N MET A 35 -2.80 6.10 8.76
CA MET A 35 -3.15 6.64 7.44
C MET A 35 -2.23 6.12 6.34
N VAL A 36 -0.92 6.07 6.57
CA VAL A 36 0.07 5.54 5.64
C VAL A 36 -0.18 4.06 5.37
N LEU A 37 -0.42 3.28 6.43
CA LEU A 37 -0.74 1.86 6.32
C LEU A 37 -2.05 1.63 5.55
N SER A 38 -3.11 2.37 5.87
CA SER A 38 -4.41 2.33 5.17
C SER A 38 -4.26 2.66 3.69
N THR A 39 -3.46 3.68 3.37
CA THR A 39 -3.20 4.11 1.99
C THR A 39 -2.43 3.05 1.21
N GLY A 40 -1.40 2.45 1.82
CA GLY A 40 -0.65 1.35 1.22
C GLY A 40 -1.53 0.13 0.93
N VAL A 41 -2.39 -0.26 1.88
CA VAL A 41 -3.35 -1.37 1.69
C VAL A 41 -4.36 -1.04 0.59
N ALA A 42 -4.95 0.15 0.59
CA ALA A 42 -5.91 0.57 -0.43
C ALA A 42 -5.31 0.59 -1.85
N LEU A 43 -4.08 1.12 -2.00
CA LEU A 43 -3.35 1.10 -3.26
C LEU A 43 -3.02 -0.33 -3.71
N GLY A 44 -2.63 -1.20 -2.77
CA GLY A 44 -2.37 -2.61 -3.03
C GLY A 44 -3.61 -3.34 -3.55
N LEU A 45 -4.75 -3.20 -2.85
CA LEU A 45 -6.03 -3.79 -3.25
C LEU A 45 -6.50 -3.26 -4.61
N THR A 46 -6.38 -1.96 -4.84
CA THR A 46 -6.77 -1.33 -6.11
C THR A 46 -5.91 -1.84 -7.27
N ALA A 47 -4.59 -1.94 -7.08
CA ALA A 47 -3.69 -2.44 -8.11
C ALA A 47 -3.96 -3.92 -8.45
N VAL A 48 -4.26 -4.75 -7.43
CA VAL A 48 -4.66 -6.16 -7.64
C VAL A 48 -6.01 -6.23 -8.35
N GLY A 49 -6.99 -5.43 -7.94
CA GLY A 49 -8.31 -5.37 -8.56
C GLY A 49 -8.27 -4.98 -10.03
N ILE A 50 -7.48 -3.95 -10.38
CA ILE A 50 -7.28 -3.53 -11.78
C ILE A 50 -6.62 -4.66 -12.58
N LYS A 51 -5.56 -5.29 -12.04
CA LYS A 51 -4.89 -6.41 -12.72
C LYS A 51 -5.83 -7.60 -12.97
N LEU A 52 -6.73 -7.89 -12.01
CA LEU A 52 -7.72 -8.96 -12.14
C LEU A 52 -8.79 -8.61 -13.19
N TRP A 53 -9.23 -7.35 -13.22
CA TRP A 53 -10.16 -6.84 -14.23
C TRP A 53 -9.55 -6.92 -15.62
N GLU A 54 -8.32 -6.43 -15.81
CA GLU A 54 -7.61 -6.50 -17.10
C GLU A 54 -7.55 -7.94 -17.62
N ARG A 55 -7.27 -8.91 -16.73
CA ARG A 55 -7.30 -10.34 -17.11
C ARG A 55 -8.68 -10.86 -17.51
N ARG A 56 -9.77 -10.33 -16.93
CA ARG A 56 -11.15 -10.72 -17.30
C ARG A 56 -11.67 -10.02 -18.55
N LYS A 57 -11.15 -8.85 -18.90
CA LYS A 57 -11.57 -8.08 -20.09
C LYS A 57 -10.81 -8.48 -21.37
N GLY A 58 -9.66 -9.14 -21.22
CA GLY A 58 -8.81 -9.62 -22.31
C GLY A 58 -8.98 -11.11 -22.65
N GLY A 59 -10.06 -11.76 -22.18
CA GLY A 59 -10.50 -13.10 -22.59
C GLY A 59 -11.91 -13.02 -23.15
#